data_AF-A0A934DVF4-F1
#
_entry.id   AF-A0A934DVF4-F1
#
_cell.length_a   1.000
_cell.length_b   1.000
_cell.length_c   1.000
_cell.angle_alpha   90.00
_cell.angle_beta   90.00
_cell.angle_gamma   90.00
#
_symmetry.space_group_name_H-M   'P 1'
#
loop_
_entity.id
_entity.type
_entity.pdbx_description
1 polymer ?
#
loop_
_entity_poly.entity_id
_entity_poly.type
_entity_poly.pdbx_seq_one_letter_code
_entity_poly.pdbx_strand_id
1 'polypeptide(L)'
;MKSIISISLGASRGDYDLRTHLVGHDYRVRRFGTDGNIGRAEQLVTRWRAEADVIGLDLTAALPGRGPAPDPATVQLMAAAGRTPATTGALLRTLSDEWALRGMQREHRGCFNNARVLFLSGLGDQASVRILSESTRNLTFADPLLQLGIPKLLTSTQALQLYAAGASRVRQWMPTGRLTRRGVRVAWNRYLLRKALQRSHVVVGPLGQLEQHTLEELGGKIVVTTAVTEPALAHLRDQGVDMVVDRAPPLLQPGVEMDVLDALIVAALGKPPSEISSDDYLRFLEGRHLAPRVLFPSGKPRRVNRFAFVIHPLTQAHLRRVKSLDFASRVVPKRFSSALERIVAYSPPFVYSRVSGIRSPQGVEAEGWLITLGGTPKQLLAHDPEFTYRRLLAAARMAERLGAQIMGLGAFTKVVGDAGVTVAKRATIPITTGNSYSASGALWAAQDAARRMGLLTISPDGKVGGKAMVVG
;
A
#
# COMPACT_ATOMS: atom_id res chain seq x y z
N MET A 1 17.98 39.12 9.63
CA MET A 1 16.83 38.34 9.12
C MET A 1 17.27 37.67 7.83
N LYS A 2 17.20 36.34 7.76
CA LYS A 2 17.60 35.57 6.57
C LYS A 2 16.47 35.59 5.53
N SER A 3 16.80 35.55 4.24
CA SER A 3 15.90 35.64 3.10
C SER A 3 15.85 34.30 2.37
N ILE A 4 14.68 33.67 2.37
CA ILE A 4 14.41 32.42 1.64
C ILE A 4 13.54 32.73 0.44
N ILE A 5 13.97 32.32 -0.74
CA ILE A 5 13.23 32.54 -1.98
C ILE A 5 12.83 31.20 -2.55
N SER A 6 11.53 30.93 -2.62
CA SER A 6 10.98 29.76 -3.31
C SER A 6 10.50 30.16 -4.71
N ILE A 7 10.95 29.42 -5.71
CA ILE A 7 10.54 29.59 -7.11
C ILE A 7 9.86 28.30 -7.52
N SER A 8 8.55 28.38 -7.72
CA SER A 8 7.70 27.24 -8.05
C SER A 8 7.27 27.32 -9.51
N LEU A 9 7.26 26.18 -10.20
CA LEU A 9 6.59 26.05 -11.50
C LEU A 9 5.06 25.99 -11.35
N GLY A 10 4.55 26.02 -10.12
CA GLY A 10 3.14 26.16 -9.83
C GLY A 10 2.58 27.55 -10.15
N ALA A 11 1.31 27.75 -9.80
CA ALA A 11 0.59 28.96 -10.16
C ALA A 11 1.07 30.19 -9.37
N SER A 12 1.18 31.33 -10.05
CA SER A 12 1.56 32.63 -9.45
C SER A 12 0.50 33.20 -8.50
N ARG A 13 -0.76 32.73 -8.60
CA ARG A 13 -1.82 33.05 -7.63
C ARG A 13 -1.52 32.55 -6.20
N GLY A 14 -0.57 31.62 -6.05
CA GLY A 14 -0.13 31.09 -4.77
C GLY A 14 1.08 31.82 -4.19
N ASP A 15 1.45 32.97 -4.76
CA ASP A 15 2.59 33.76 -4.28
C ASP A 15 2.31 34.34 -2.91
N TYR A 16 3.34 34.35 -2.07
CA TYR A 16 3.25 34.87 -0.72
C TYR A 16 4.58 35.49 -0.26
N ASP A 17 4.49 36.35 0.74
CA ASP A 17 5.62 36.92 1.48
C ASP A 17 5.28 36.81 2.96
N LEU A 18 6.00 35.94 3.67
CA LEU A 18 5.75 35.69 5.08
C LEU A 18 7.03 35.83 5.90
N ARG A 19 6.84 36.14 7.18
CA ARG A 19 7.90 36.10 8.19
C ARG A 19 7.68 34.90 9.10
N THR A 20 8.75 34.17 9.37
CA THR A 20 8.71 33.02 10.26
C THR A 20 9.98 32.95 11.09
N HIS A 21 9.89 32.27 12.23
CA HIS A 21 11.01 32.07 13.15
C HIS A 21 11.37 30.59 13.20
N LEU A 22 12.65 30.26 13.02
CA LEU A 22 13.14 28.90 13.11
C LEU A 22 14.56 28.88 13.69
N VAL A 23 14.81 28.07 14.72
CA VAL A 23 16.15 27.92 15.34
C VAL A 23 16.82 29.24 15.74
N GLY A 24 16.11 30.12 16.46
CA GLY A 24 16.71 31.37 16.94
C GLY A 24 17.00 32.40 15.84
N HIS A 25 16.51 32.16 14.61
CA HIS A 25 16.66 33.07 13.49
C HIS A 25 15.30 33.44 12.89
N ASP A 26 15.16 34.72 12.54
CA ASP A 26 14.03 35.20 11.76
C ASP A 26 14.31 35.08 10.27
N TYR A 27 13.32 34.54 9.56
CA TYR A 27 13.33 34.34 8.12
C TYR A 27 12.21 35.15 7.47
N ARG A 28 12.51 35.74 6.31
CA ARG A 28 11.51 36.21 5.36
C ARG A 28 11.48 35.22 4.20
N VAL A 29 10.31 34.60 3.98
CA VAL A 29 10.10 33.62 2.92
C VAL A 29 9.22 34.25 1.85
N ARG A 30 9.71 34.26 0.61
CA ARG A 30 8.94 34.74 -0.56
C ARG A 30 8.80 33.60 -1.56
N ARG A 31 7.57 33.29 -1.95
CA ARG A 31 7.28 32.31 -3.01
C ARG A 31 6.85 33.03 -4.28
N PHE A 32 7.43 32.63 -5.41
CA PHE A 32 7.08 33.10 -6.73
C PHE A 32 6.75 31.93 -7.66
N GLY A 33 5.51 31.90 -8.14
CA GLY A 33 5.00 30.96 -9.13
C GLY A 33 5.27 31.46 -10.55
N THR A 34 5.53 30.53 -11.46
CA THR A 34 5.84 30.84 -12.85
C THR A 34 4.83 30.30 -13.84
N ASP A 35 3.73 29.70 -13.35
CA ASP A 35 2.64 29.15 -14.16
C ASP A 35 3.17 28.12 -15.20
N GLY A 36 4.17 27.33 -14.80
CA GLY A 36 4.82 26.32 -15.63
C GLY A 36 5.92 26.85 -16.57
N ASN A 37 6.22 28.15 -16.56
CA ASN A 37 7.24 28.74 -17.43
C ASN A 37 8.65 28.63 -16.83
N ILE A 38 9.47 27.74 -17.42
CA ILE A 38 10.86 27.50 -16.99
C ILE A 38 11.74 28.72 -17.22
N GLY A 39 11.60 29.43 -18.34
CA GLY A 39 12.40 30.63 -18.62
C GLY A 39 12.13 31.75 -17.63
N ARG A 40 10.87 31.92 -17.21
CA ARG A 40 10.51 32.86 -16.13
C ARG A 40 11.10 32.42 -14.78
N ALA A 41 11.13 31.11 -14.50
CA ALA A 41 11.76 30.58 -13.29
C ALA A 41 13.25 30.92 -13.25
N GLU A 42 13.97 30.72 -14.36
CA GLU A 42 15.40 31.04 -14.45
C GLU A 42 15.69 32.53 -14.27
N GLN A 43 14.85 33.40 -14.84
CA GLN A 43 14.93 34.85 -14.64
C GLN A 43 14.75 35.22 -13.16
N LEU A 44 13.78 34.62 -12.47
CA LEU A 44 13.57 34.85 -11.05
C LEU A 44 14.72 34.32 -10.20
N VAL A 45 15.27 33.15 -10.51
CA VAL A 45 16.45 32.59 -9.81
C VAL A 45 17.60 33.58 -9.94
N THR A 46 17.88 34.04 -11.15
CA THR A 46 18.96 34.98 -11.44
C THR A 46 18.77 36.33 -10.75
N ARG A 47 17.52 36.83 -10.71
CA ARG A 47 17.17 38.08 -10.03
C ARG A 47 17.42 37.98 -8.53
N TRP A 48 16.97 36.90 -7.90
CA TRP A 48 16.93 36.80 -6.45
C TRP A 48 18.18 36.19 -5.83
N ARG A 49 19.08 35.55 -6.60
CA ARG A 49 20.28 34.88 -6.05
C ARG A 49 21.18 35.77 -5.19
N ALA A 50 21.27 37.08 -5.47
CA ALA A 50 22.09 38.00 -4.68
C ALA A 50 21.44 38.40 -3.34
N GLU A 51 20.12 38.28 -3.21
CA GLU A 51 19.34 38.66 -2.02
C GLU A 51 18.87 37.45 -1.20
N ALA A 52 19.01 36.24 -1.73
CA ALA A 52 18.58 35.01 -1.07
C ALA A 52 19.75 34.40 -0.30
N ASP A 53 19.50 33.98 0.94
CA ASP A 53 20.40 33.11 1.67
C ASP A 53 20.32 31.67 1.12
N VAL A 54 19.10 31.22 0.79
CA VAL A 54 18.84 29.92 0.16
C VAL A 54 17.67 30.04 -0.81
N ILE A 55 17.78 29.36 -1.95
CA ILE A 55 16.72 29.26 -2.97
C ILE A 55 16.06 27.87 -2.91
N GLY A 56 14.75 27.83 -2.71
CA GLY A 56 13.91 26.65 -2.91
C GLY A 56 13.39 26.60 -4.35
N LEU A 57 13.42 25.43 -4.97
CA LEU A 57 12.92 25.19 -6.32
C LEU A 57 11.83 24.12 -6.28
N ASP A 58 10.56 24.53 -6.35
CA ASP A 58 9.45 23.60 -6.48
C ASP A 58 9.15 23.28 -7.95
N LEU A 59 9.61 22.11 -8.37
CA LEU A 59 9.44 21.60 -9.73
C LEU A 59 8.35 20.51 -9.81
N THR A 60 7.68 20.23 -8.69
CA THR A 60 6.73 19.11 -8.60
C THR A 60 5.47 19.32 -9.45
N ALA A 61 5.07 20.58 -9.67
CA ALA A 61 3.90 20.92 -10.49
C ALA A 61 4.08 20.65 -12.00
N ALA A 62 5.31 20.74 -12.53
CA ALA A 62 5.55 20.66 -13.99
C ALA A 62 6.04 19.30 -14.48
N LEU A 63 6.58 18.46 -13.60
CA LEU A 63 7.25 17.22 -14.00
C LEU A 63 6.67 15.95 -13.33
N PRO A 64 5.34 15.72 -13.36
CA PRO A 64 4.82 14.40 -13.01
C PRO A 64 5.31 13.40 -14.07
N GLY A 65 6.12 12.44 -13.65
CA GLY A 65 6.42 11.28 -14.50
C GLY A 65 7.85 11.10 -15.00
N ARG A 66 8.89 11.61 -14.36
CA ARG A 66 10.27 11.38 -14.85
C ARG A 66 11.15 10.69 -13.81
N GLY A 67 11.98 9.78 -14.30
CA GLY A 67 12.75 8.82 -13.52
C GLY A 67 13.91 9.43 -12.71
N PRO A 68 14.90 8.63 -12.29
CA PRO A 68 15.90 9.01 -11.28
C PRO A 68 16.95 10.04 -11.73
N ALA A 69 16.97 10.44 -13.01
CA ALA A 69 17.89 11.44 -13.49
C ALA A 69 17.36 12.86 -13.17
N PRO A 70 18.21 13.80 -12.71
CA PRO A 70 17.80 15.18 -12.54
C PRO A 70 17.29 15.71 -13.88
N ASP A 71 16.06 16.22 -13.89
CA ASP A 71 15.47 16.76 -15.11
C ASP A 71 16.33 17.93 -15.62
N PRO A 72 16.53 18.08 -16.94
CA PRO A 72 17.33 19.17 -17.48
C PRO A 72 16.93 20.55 -16.95
N ALA A 73 15.63 20.78 -16.70
CA ALA A 73 15.16 22.03 -16.10
C ALA A 73 15.61 22.17 -14.64
N THR A 74 15.67 21.07 -13.88
CA THR A 74 16.23 21.08 -12.52
C THR A 74 17.70 21.46 -12.55
N VAL A 75 18.48 20.84 -13.43
CA VAL A 75 19.92 21.14 -13.57
C VAL A 75 20.14 22.59 -13.97
N GLN A 76 19.36 23.07 -14.95
CA GLN A 76 19.41 24.46 -15.42
C GLN A 76 19.11 25.47 -14.29
N LEU A 77 18.02 25.27 -13.54
CA LEU A 77 17.62 26.19 -12.48
C LEU A 77 18.58 26.14 -11.28
N MET A 78 19.08 24.96 -10.91
CA MET A 78 20.11 24.83 -9.88
C MET A 78 21.40 25.55 -10.30
N ALA A 79 21.80 25.46 -11.57
CA ALA A 79 22.97 26.18 -12.07
C ALA A 79 22.78 27.70 -12.08
N ALA A 80 21.56 28.19 -12.40
CA ALA A 80 21.25 29.62 -12.42
C ALA A 80 21.41 30.29 -11.03
N ALA A 81 21.26 29.53 -9.94
CA ALA A 81 21.46 30.01 -8.57
C ALA A 81 22.92 30.41 -8.28
N GLY A 82 23.89 29.95 -9.08
CA GLY A 82 25.29 30.32 -8.96
C GLY A 82 25.90 29.86 -7.63
N ARG A 83 26.37 30.81 -6.80
CA ARG A 83 26.97 30.51 -5.49
C ARG A 83 25.95 30.39 -4.37
N THR A 84 24.71 30.81 -4.60
CA THR A 84 23.66 30.78 -3.60
C THR A 84 23.18 29.34 -3.43
N PRO A 85 23.14 28.79 -2.20
CA PRO A 85 22.61 27.48 -1.96
C PRO A 85 21.20 27.33 -2.55
N ALA A 86 21.00 26.28 -3.33
CA ALA A 86 19.70 25.96 -3.92
C ALA A 86 19.30 24.53 -3.56
N THR A 87 18.00 24.30 -3.37
CA THR A 87 17.46 22.98 -3.12
C THR A 87 16.08 22.77 -3.74
N THR A 88 15.71 21.51 -3.95
CA THR A 88 14.41 21.09 -4.52
C THR A 88 13.50 20.41 -3.50
N GLY A 89 13.95 20.23 -2.26
CA GLY A 89 13.22 19.43 -1.26
C GLY A 89 13.23 17.92 -1.55
N ALA A 90 13.96 17.44 -2.56
CA ALA A 90 13.93 16.03 -2.97
C ALA A 90 14.48 15.07 -1.89
N LEU A 91 15.57 15.48 -1.23
CA LEU A 91 16.16 14.70 -0.13
C LEU A 91 15.19 14.67 1.06
N LEU A 92 14.72 15.83 1.51
CA LEU A 92 13.75 15.95 2.61
C LEU A 92 12.48 15.12 2.35
N ARG A 93 11.94 15.16 1.14
CA ARG A 93 10.78 14.36 0.73
C ARG A 93 11.06 12.86 0.82
N THR A 94 12.24 12.43 0.35
CA THR A 94 12.64 11.01 0.44
C THR A 94 12.77 10.54 1.89
N LEU A 95 13.39 11.36 2.74
CA LEU A 95 13.52 11.07 4.17
C LEU A 95 12.18 11.06 4.88
N SER A 96 11.29 12.00 4.55
CA SER A 96 9.94 12.07 5.13
C SER A 96 9.09 10.87 4.72
N ASP A 97 9.17 10.44 3.47
CA ASP A 97 8.55 9.20 2.98
C ASP A 97 9.04 7.98 3.76
N GLU A 98 10.37 7.84 3.91
CA GLU A 98 10.98 6.73 4.63
C GLU A 98 10.57 6.72 6.10
N TRP A 99 10.64 7.87 6.76
CA TRP A 99 10.26 7.99 8.17
C TRP A 99 8.78 7.68 8.37
N ALA A 100 7.89 8.28 7.59
CA ALA A 100 6.44 8.08 7.72
C ALA A 100 6.05 6.61 7.51
N LEU A 101 6.48 6.02 6.40
CA LEU A 101 6.06 4.67 6.01
C LEU A 101 6.71 3.59 6.86
N ARG A 102 8.02 3.71 7.16
CA ARG A 102 8.71 2.73 8.02
C ARG A 102 8.33 2.90 9.49
N GLY A 103 8.08 4.12 9.95
CA GLY A 103 7.52 4.40 11.27
C GLY A 103 6.17 3.71 11.46
N MET A 104 5.25 3.96 10.53
CA MET A 104 3.94 3.32 10.53
C MET A 104 3.99 1.80 10.47
N GLN A 105 4.83 1.22 9.60
CA GLN A 105 4.98 -0.23 9.49
C GLN A 105 5.44 -0.87 10.82
N ARG A 106 6.25 -0.16 11.62
CA ARG A 106 6.71 -0.57 12.95
C ARG A 106 5.60 -0.45 14.00
N GLU A 107 4.94 0.71 14.07
CA GLU A 107 3.89 1.00 15.06
C GLU A 107 2.62 0.17 14.83
N HIS A 108 2.17 0.08 13.59
CA HIS A 108 0.98 -0.65 13.18
C HIS A 108 1.34 -1.98 12.52
N ARG A 109 2.10 -2.81 13.27
CA ARG A 109 2.69 -4.10 12.88
C ARG A 109 2.01 -4.77 11.68
N GLY A 110 2.59 -4.56 10.50
CA GLY A 110 2.24 -5.28 9.28
C GLY A 110 1.01 -4.76 8.53
N CYS A 111 0.60 -3.51 8.74
CA CYS A 111 -0.46 -2.85 7.97
C CYS A 111 -0.24 -2.97 6.45
N PHE A 112 1.02 -2.87 5.99
CA PHE A 112 1.38 -2.99 4.58
C PHE A 112 1.71 -4.43 4.14
N ASN A 113 1.79 -5.39 5.06
CA ASN A 113 2.16 -6.77 4.71
C ASN A 113 1.17 -7.34 3.70
N ASN A 114 1.71 -7.67 2.54
CA ASN A 114 0.99 -8.15 1.36
C ASN A 114 -0.25 -7.29 0.99
N ALA A 115 -0.27 -6.00 1.36
CA ALA A 115 -1.39 -5.12 1.07
C ALA A 115 -1.47 -4.85 -0.44
N ARG A 116 -2.69 -4.68 -0.98
CA ARG A 116 -2.90 -4.24 -2.36
C ARG A 116 -2.76 -2.72 -2.39
N VAL A 117 -1.68 -2.22 -3.00
CA VAL A 117 -1.34 -0.81 -3.02
C VAL A 117 -1.60 -0.26 -4.41
N LEU A 118 -2.42 0.79 -4.49
CA LEU A 118 -2.64 1.55 -5.72
C LEU A 118 -1.91 2.88 -5.62
N PHE A 119 -1.01 3.15 -6.57
CA PHE A 119 -0.42 4.46 -6.78
C PHE A 119 -1.18 5.19 -7.87
N LEU A 120 -1.67 6.39 -7.55
CA LEU A 120 -2.20 7.32 -8.54
C LEU A 120 -1.07 7.95 -9.37
N SER A 121 0.11 8.12 -8.77
CA SER A 121 1.34 8.41 -9.53
C SER A 121 2.55 7.67 -8.94
N GLY A 122 2.87 6.50 -9.50
CA GLY A 122 4.08 5.77 -9.12
C GLY A 122 5.36 6.50 -9.51
N LEU A 123 5.34 7.25 -10.61
CA LEU A 123 6.50 8.01 -11.04
C LEU A 123 6.81 9.22 -10.16
N GLY A 124 5.79 9.85 -9.57
CA GLY A 124 5.97 10.94 -8.61
C GLY A 124 6.37 10.45 -7.21
N ASP A 125 5.98 9.23 -6.84
CA ASP A 125 6.15 8.66 -5.49
C ASP A 125 7.19 7.52 -5.43
N GLN A 126 8.30 7.62 -6.16
CA GLN A 126 9.31 6.55 -6.27
C GLN A 126 9.88 6.05 -4.92
N ALA A 127 10.08 6.95 -3.96
CA ALA A 127 10.53 6.59 -2.62
C ALA A 127 9.50 5.69 -1.93
N SER A 128 8.23 6.11 -1.91
CA SER A 128 7.11 5.29 -1.42
C SER A 128 6.97 3.95 -2.18
N VAL A 129 7.18 3.93 -3.50
CA VAL A 129 7.18 2.69 -4.30
C VAL A 129 8.26 1.73 -3.81
N ARG A 130 9.50 2.22 -3.63
CA ARG A 130 10.63 1.42 -3.12
C ARG A 130 10.30 0.84 -1.75
N ILE A 131 9.89 1.68 -0.80
CA ILE A 131 9.61 1.27 0.59
C ILE A 131 8.47 0.23 0.63
N LEU A 132 7.35 0.49 -0.04
CA LEU A 132 6.20 -0.41 0.00
C LEU A 132 6.46 -1.73 -0.76
N SER A 133 7.33 -1.72 -1.77
CA SER A 133 7.72 -2.95 -2.48
C SER A 133 8.44 -3.98 -1.60
N GLU A 134 9.05 -3.54 -0.49
CA GLU A 134 9.68 -4.43 0.50
C GLU A 134 8.63 -5.24 1.28
N SER A 135 7.42 -4.69 1.45
CA SER A 135 6.36 -5.30 2.27
C SER A 135 5.27 -5.99 1.45
N THR A 136 5.18 -5.70 0.15
CA THR A 136 4.15 -6.28 -0.72
C THR A 136 4.56 -6.28 -2.20
N ARG A 137 4.15 -7.33 -2.91
CA ARG A 137 4.26 -7.43 -4.37
C ARG A 137 3.01 -6.96 -5.10
N ASN A 138 1.93 -6.67 -4.38
CA ASN A 138 0.65 -6.26 -4.95
C ASN A 138 0.61 -4.75 -5.24
N LEU A 139 1.54 -4.28 -6.06
CA LEU A 139 1.61 -2.89 -6.47
C LEU A 139 0.88 -2.68 -7.79
N THR A 140 0.06 -1.65 -7.86
CA THR A 140 -0.63 -1.22 -9.08
C THR A 140 -0.41 0.26 -9.32
N PHE A 141 -0.15 0.66 -10.55
CA PHE A 141 0.15 2.03 -10.93
C PHE A 141 -0.83 2.53 -11.98
N ALA A 142 -1.44 3.70 -11.73
CA ALA A 142 -2.40 4.33 -12.62
C ALA A 142 -1.76 5.36 -13.58
N ASP A 143 -0.43 5.50 -13.60
CA ASP A 143 0.28 6.51 -14.38
C ASP A 143 -0.13 6.56 -15.87
N PRO A 144 -0.19 5.45 -16.64
CA PRO A 144 -0.60 5.51 -18.04
C PRO A 144 -2.06 5.95 -18.22
N LEU A 145 -2.92 5.56 -17.27
CA LEU A 145 -4.34 5.85 -17.27
C LEU A 145 -4.61 7.32 -16.97
N LEU A 146 -3.92 7.88 -15.97
CA LEU A 146 -4.12 9.26 -15.54
C LEU A 146 -3.34 10.27 -16.39
N GLN A 147 -2.14 9.93 -16.87
CA GLN A 147 -1.29 10.86 -17.63
C GLN A 147 -1.58 10.88 -19.13
N LEU A 148 -1.83 9.72 -19.73
CA LEU A 148 -1.99 9.57 -21.19
C LEU A 148 -3.37 9.05 -21.61
N GLY A 149 -4.26 8.78 -20.64
CA GLY A 149 -5.59 8.24 -20.91
C GLY A 149 -5.58 6.81 -21.46
N ILE A 150 -4.49 6.05 -21.27
CA ILE A 150 -4.36 4.67 -21.73
C ILE A 150 -5.11 3.75 -20.75
N PRO A 151 -6.08 2.92 -21.18
CA PRO A 151 -6.90 2.08 -20.31
C PRO A 151 -6.14 0.86 -19.76
N LYS A 152 -4.99 1.09 -19.12
CA LYS A 152 -4.09 0.06 -18.59
C LYS A 152 -3.49 0.52 -17.27
N LEU A 153 -3.53 -0.39 -16.29
CA LEU A 153 -2.80 -0.26 -15.04
C LEU A 153 -1.52 -1.10 -15.13
N LEU A 154 -0.43 -0.59 -14.56
CA LEU A 154 0.83 -1.34 -14.47
C LEU A 154 0.85 -2.10 -13.15
N THR A 155 1.42 -3.31 -13.14
CA THR A 155 1.38 -4.20 -11.97
C THR A 155 2.78 -4.55 -11.43
N SER A 156 3.81 -3.86 -11.91
CA SER A 156 5.19 -4.05 -11.46
C SER A 156 6.02 -2.76 -11.59
N THR A 157 7.05 -2.64 -10.76
CA THR A 157 8.02 -1.54 -10.80
C THR A 157 8.80 -1.51 -12.11
N GLN A 158 9.12 -2.68 -12.67
CA GLN A 158 9.74 -2.82 -13.99
C GLN A 158 8.83 -2.24 -15.09
N ALA A 159 7.52 -2.54 -15.05
CA ALA A 159 6.57 -1.98 -16.01
C ALA A 159 6.46 -0.45 -15.88
N LEU A 160 6.54 0.08 -14.66
CA LEU A 160 6.58 1.51 -14.38
C LEU A 160 7.84 2.17 -14.97
N GLN A 161 9.01 1.55 -14.82
CA GLN A 161 10.28 2.05 -15.39
C GLN A 161 10.26 2.03 -16.92
N LEU A 162 9.77 0.94 -17.53
CA LEU A 162 9.60 0.87 -18.99
C LEU A 162 8.63 1.93 -19.51
N TYR A 163 7.54 2.16 -18.77
CA TYR A 163 6.62 3.25 -19.07
C TYR A 163 7.31 4.62 -18.98
N ALA A 164 8.10 4.89 -17.94
CA ALA A 164 8.84 6.14 -17.81
C ALA A 164 9.80 6.39 -18.98
N ALA A 165 10.53 5.36 -19.39
CA ALA A 165 11.48 5.43 -20.50
C ALA A 165 10.80 5.69 -21.85
N GLY A 166 9.60 5.14 -22.07
CA GLY A 166 8.84 5.30 -23.32
C GLY A 166 7.95 6.55 -23.35
N ALA A 167 7.38 6.95 -22.21
CA ALA A 167 6.38 8.02 -22.13
C ALA A 167 6.94 9.39 -22.50
N SER A 168 8.23 9.64 -22.25
CA SER A 168 8.92 10.87 -22.65
C SER A 168 8.90 11.09 -24.17
N ARG A 169 9.09 10.01 -24.95
CA ARG A 169 9.02 10.05 -26.43
C ARG A 169 7.60 10.20 -26.93
N VAL A 170 6.65 9.49 -26.32
CA VAL A 170 5.24 9.52 -26.73
C VAL A 170 4.61 10.89 -26.45
N ARG A 171 4.96 11.55 -25.34
CA ARG A 171 4.42 12.88 -24.98
C ARG A 171 4.83 13.98 -25.99
N GLN A 172 5.96 13.81 -26.68
CA GLN A 172 6.38 14.72 -27.78
C GLN A 172 5.57 14.53 -29.07
N TRP A 173 4.94 13.37 -29.25
CA TRP A 173 4.22 13.00 -30.47
C TRP A 173 2.68 13.06 -30.33
N MET A 174 2.14 13.25 -29.12
CA MET A 174 0.70 13.41 -28.92
C MET A 174 0.30 14.87 -29.16
N PRO A 175 -0.44 15.18 -30.25
CA PRO A 175 -0.99 16.51 -30.42
C PRO A 175 -2.03 16.75 -29.33
N THR A 176 -1.96 17.89 -28.65
CA THR A 176 -3.01 18.40 -27.79
C THR A 176 -4.29 18.58 -28.62
N GLY A 177 -5.17 17.57 -28.58
CA GLY A 177 -6.52 17.66 -29.14
C GLY A 177 -6.74 16.90 -30.46
N ARG A 178 -7.27 15.69 -30.36
CA ARG A 178 -8.25 15.17 -31.34
C ARG A 178 -9.44 14.57 -30.60
N LEU A 179 -10.63 15.03 -30.98
CA LEU A 179 -11.75 15.30 -30.07
C LEU A 179 -12.95 14.33 -30.18
N THR A 180 -12.90 13.24 -30.93
CA THR A 180 -14.14 12.49 -31.26
C THR A 180 -14.23 11.03 -30.76
N ARG A 181 -13.20 10.51 -30.06
CA ARG A 181 -13.24 9.19 -29.38
C ARG A 181 -13.13 9.27 -27.84
N ARG A 182 -13.34 10.46 -27.25
CA ARG A 182 -13.07 10.75 -25.83
C ARG A 182 -14.09 10.14 -24.85
N GLY A 183 -15.39 10.15 -25.14
CA GLY A 183 -16.43 9.78 -24.15
C GLY A 183 -16.32 8.34 -23.62
N VAL A 184 -16.34 7.35 -24.51
CA VAL A 184 -16.27 5.92 -24.13
C VAL A 184 -14.94 5.59 -23.45
N ARG A 185 -13.82 6.11 -23.95
CA ARG A 185 -12.49 5.89 -23.34
C ARG A 185 -12.38 6.51 -21.95
N VAL A 186 -12.90 7.73 -21.76
CA VAL A 186 -12.91 8.40 -20.44
C VAL A 186 -13.79 7.64 -19.45
N ALA A 187 -14.97 7.20 -19.88
CA ALA A 187 -15.85 6.37 -19.04
C ALA A 187 -15.19 5.05 -18.64
N TRP A 188 -14.53 4.38 -19.60
CA TRP A 188 -13.80 3.15 -19.34
C TRP A 188 -12.61 3.35 -18.39
N ASN A 189 -11.83 4.42 -18.56
CA ASN A 189 -10.73 4.77 -17.65
C ASN A 189 -11.23 5.02 -16.23
N ARG A 190 -12.35 5.75 -16.09
CA ARG A 190 -13.00 5.97 -14.79
C ARG A 190 -13.44 4.65 -14.15
N TYR A 191 -14.05 3.77 -14.93
CA TYR A 191 -14.44 2.44 -14.47
C TYR A 191 -13.24 1.60 -14.00
N LEU A 192 -12.15 1.56 -14.77
CA LEU A 192 -10.93 0.84 -14.40
C LEU A 192 -10.31 1.40 -13.12
N LEU A 193 -10.19 2.73 -12.99
CA LEU A 193 -9.66 3.38 -11.79
C LEU A 193 -10.52 3.09 -10.57
N ARG A 194 -11.84 3.23 -10.68
CA ARG A 194 -12.80 2.90 -9.61
C ARG A 194 -12.68 1.46 -9.16
N LYS A 195 -12.54 0.50 -10.11
CA LYS A 195 -12.31 -0.91 -9.76
C LYS A 195 -10.96 -1.15 -9.09
N ALA A 196 -9.92 -0.41 -9.47
CA ALA A 196 -8.62 -0.49 -8.82
C ALA A 196 -8.68 0.03 -7.38
N LEU A 197 -9.32 1.18 -7.16
CA LEU A 197 -9.56 1.76 -5.83
C LEU A 197 -10.35 0.80 -4.95
N GLN A 198 -11.49 0.28 -5.43
CA GLN A 198 -12.30 -0.70 -4.69
C GLN A 198 -11.51 -1.96 -4.28
N ARG A 199 -10.51 -2.35 -5.07
CA ARG A 199 -9.67 -3.52 -4.81
C ARG A 199 -8.40 -3.20 -4.01
N SER A 200 -8.02 -1.95 -3.77
CA SER A 200 -6.83 -1.65 -2.98
C SER A 200 -7.14 -1.65 -1.48
N HIS A 201 -6.14 -1.92 -0.66
CA HIS A 201 -6.16 -1.67 0.79
C HIS A 201 -5.49 -0.33 1.11
N VAL A 202 -4.52 0.07 0.29
CA VAL A 202 -3.74 1.29 0.43
C VAL A 202 -3.83 2.09 -0.88
N VAL A 203 -4.07 3.39 -0.78
CA VAL A 203 -4.02 4.31 -1.92
C VAL A 203 -2.96 5.37 -1.65
N VAL A 204 -2.03 5.53 -2.59
CA VAL A 204 -0.96 6.53 -2.55
C VAL A 204 -1.22 7.56 -3.64
N GLY A 205 -1.29 8.83 -3.27
CA GLY A 205 -1.46 9.89 -4.26
C GLY A 205 -1.64 11.29 -3.66
N PRO A 206 -1.74 12.30 -4.53
CA PRO A 206 -1.95 13.68 -4.10
C PRO A 206 -3.36 13.87 -3.55
N LEU A 207 -3.47 14.71 -2.52
CA LEU A 207 -4.71 14.96 -1.78
C LEU A 207 -5.88 15.35 -2.70
N GLY A 208 -5.65 16.30 -3.61
CA GLY A 208 -6.70 16.77 -4.53
C GLY A 208 -7.22 15.72 -5.53
N GLN A 209 -6.51 14.61 -5.76
CA GLN A 209 -7.06 13.48 -6.51
C GLN A 209 -7.86 12.54 -5.62
N LEU A 210 -7.42 12.34 -4.38
CA LEU A 210 -8.10 11.50 -3.40
C LEU A 210 -9.47 12.09 -3.01
N GLU A 211 -9.57 13.42 -2.90
CA GLU A 211 -10.81 14.12 -2.55
C GLU A 211 -11.94 13.94 -3.59
N GLN A 212 -11.62 13.51 -4.81
CA GLN A 212 -12.59 13.27 -5.89
C GLN A 212 -13.33 11.93 -5.76
N HIS A 213 -12.93 11.10 -4.79
CA HIS A 213 -13.44 9.75 -4.60
C HIS A 213 -14.37 9.67 -3.40
N THR A 214 -15.24 8.66 -3.43
CA THR A 214 -16.36 8.50 -2.50
C THR A 214 -16.09 7.39 -1.47
N LEU A 215 -16.99 7.25 -0.50
CA LEU A 215 -17.04 6.14 0.45
C LEU A 215 -16.90 4.76 -0.22
N GLU A 216 -17.48 4.55 -1.40
CA GLU A 216 -17.37 3.28 -2.12
C GLU A 216 -15.95 2.95 -2.58
N GLU A 217 -15.13 3.98 -2.78
CA GLU A 217 -13.76 3.88 -3.28
C GLU A 217 -12.71 4.06 -2.21
N LEU A 218 -13.00 4.72 -1.09
CA LEU A 218 -12.04 5.03 -0.02
C LEU A 218 -12.38 4.39 1.33
N GLY A 219 -13.60 3.88 1.50
CA GLY A 219 -14.05 3.27 2.74
C GLY A 219 -13.14 2.13 3.22
N GLY A 220 -12.71 2.21 4.47
CA GLY A 220 -11.88 1.20 5.12
C GLY A 220 -10.42 1.17 4.65
N LYS A 221 -9.93 2.22 3.97
CA LYS A 221 -8.58 2.23 3.38
C LYS A 221 -7.58 3.01 4.21
N ILE A 222 -6.33 2.70 3.91
CA ILE A 222 -5.18 3.50 4.29
C ILE A 222 -4.88 4.45 3.12
N VAL A 223 -4.88 5.75 3.39
CA VAL A 223 -4.49 6.77 2.41
C VAL A 223 -3.11 7.28 2.76
N VAL A 224 -2.19 7.25 1.81
CA VAL A 224 -0.85 7.82 1.94
C VAL A 224 -0.79 9.07 1.07
N THR A 225 -0.60 10.23 1.70
CA THR A 225 -0.63 11.51 1.00
C THR A 225 0.29 12.51 1.71
N THR A 226 0.20 13.79 1.37
CA THR A 226 1.04 14.87 1.91
C THR A 226 0.21 16.11 2.16
N ALA A 227 0.56 16.84 3.22
CA ALA A 227 0.01 18.16 3.56
C ALA A 227 -1.50 18.12 3.82
N VAL A 228 -1.92 17.22 4.71
CA VAL A 228 -3.35 17.04 5.03
C VAL A 228 -3.82 18.18 5.91
N THR A 229 -4.79 18.95 5.43
CA THR A 229 -5.44 20.03 6.20
C THR A 229 -6.61 19.49 7.03
N GLU A 230 -7.04 20.23 8.05
CA GLU A 230 -8.22 19.84 8.85
C GLU A 230 -9.50 19.64 8.01
N PRO A 231 -9.84 20.53 7.04
CA PRO A 231 -10.98 20.30 6.15
C PRO A 231 -10.83 19.03 5.30
N ALA A 232 -9.63 18.77 4.79
CA ALA A 232 -9.38 17.57 3.99
C ALA A 232 -9.45 16.30 4.85
N LEU A 233 -8.97 16.35 6.10
CA LEU A 233 -9.09 15.25 7.05
C LEU A 233 -10.57 14.96 7.36
N ALA A 234 -11.39 15.99 7.55
CA ALA A 234 -12.83 15.86 7.74
C ALA A 234 -13.51 15.25 6.50
N HIS A 235 -13.14 15.66 5.29
CA HIS A 235 -13.63 15.03 4.06
C HIS A 235 -13.26 13.55 3.98
N LEU A 236 -11.99 13.19 4.25
CA LEU A 236 -11.53 11.80 4.25
C LEU A 236 -12.25 10.96 5.32
N ARG A 237 -12.59 11.54 6.48
CA ARG A 237 -13.45 10.91 7.48
C ARG A 237 -14.82 10.59 6.92
N ASP A 238 -15.44 11.55 6.23
CA ASP A 238 -16.79 11.39 5.66
C ASP A 238 -16.78 10.35 4.51
N GLN A 239 -15.65 10.17 3.83
CA GLN A 239 -15.43 9.07 2.88
C GLN A 239 -15.01 7.74 3.53
N GLY A 240 -15.04 7.64 4.86
CA GLY A 240 -14.79 6.40 5.60
C GLY A 240 -13.35 5.89 5.57
N VAL A 241 -12.36 6.78 5.37
CA VAL A 241 -10.93 6.41 5.43
C VAL A 241 -10.56 6.01 6.86
N ASP A 242 -9.94 4.84 7.02
CA ASP A 242 -9.57 4.31 8.34
C ASP A 242 -8.31 5.00 8.90
N MET A 243 -7.37 5.33 8.01
CA MET A 243 -6.07 5.89 8.39
C MET A 243 -5.48 6.73 7.27
N VAL A 244 -4.89 7.86 7.65
CA VAL A 244 -4.16 8.75 6.74
C VAL A 244 -2.71 8.85 7.21
N VAL A 245 -1.79 8.53 6.31
CA VAL A 245 -0.36 8.74 6.49
C VAL A 245 -0.01 10.05 5.83
N ASP A 246 0.12 11.10 6.64
CA ASP A 246 0.58 12.40 6.17
C ASP A 246 2.11 12.40 6.19
N ARG A 247 2.70 12.27 5.00
CA ARG A 247 4.15 12.22 4.82
C ARG A 247 4.79 13.60 4.96
N ALA A 248 4.01 14.67 4.95
CA ALA A 248 4.56 16.00 5.15
C ALA A 248 4.78 16.24 6.66
N PRO A 249 5.98 16.72 7.06
CA PRO A 249 6.16 17.38 8.34
C PRO A 249 5.06 18.44 8.55
N PRO A 250 4.53 18.61 9.76
CA PRO A 250 3.64 19.72 10.06
C PRO A 250 4.39 21.03 9.77
N LEU A 251 3.91 21.78 8.78
CA LEU A 251 4.56 23.00 8.32
C LEU A 251 4.25 24.14 9.28
N LEU A 252 5.18 25.09 9.38
CA LEU A 252 5.02 26.31 10.19
C LEU A 252 3.74 27.08 9.83
N GLN A 253 3.32 27.04 8.55
CA GLN A 253 2.07 27.61 8.05
C GLN A 253 1.50 26.79 6.88
N PRO A 254 0.17 26.80 6.64
CA PRO A 254 -0.44 26.18 5.47
C PRO A 254 0.11 26.76 4.15
N GLY A 255 0.39 25.90 3.17
CA GLY A 255 0.86 26.30 1.83
C GLY A 255 2.38 26.37 1.66
N VAL A 256 3.15 26.14 2.72
CA VAL A 256 4.62 26.02 2.62
C VAL A 256 4.98 24.69 1.97
N GLU A 257 5.67 24.72 0.83
CA GLU A 257 6.04 23.52 0.08
C GLU A 257 7.34 22.88 0.65
N MET A 258 7.64 21.64 0.26
CA MET A 258 8.81 20.90 0.78
C MET A 258 10.15 21.56 0.44
N ASP A 259 10.25 22.24 -0.70
CA ASP A 259 11.42 23.01 -1.10
C ASP A 259 11.69 24.18 -0.14
N VAL A 260 10.63 24.82 0.37
CA VAL A 260 10.75 25.91 1.35
C VAL A 260 11.22 25.39 2.69
N LEU A 261 10.60 24.31 3.19
CA LEU A 261 11.02 23.68 4.45
C LEU A 261 12.47 23.21 4.35
N ASP A 262 12.84 22.62 3.23
CA ASP A 262 14.21 22.20 2.98
C ASP A 262 15.18 23.39 2.95
N ALA A 263 14.83 24.46 2.26
CA ALA A 263 15.63 25.69 2.22
C ALA A 263 15.80 26.33 3.61
N LEU A 264 14.77 26.28 4.45
CA LEU A 264 14.84 26.73 5.85
C LEU A 264 15.80 25.86 6.67
N ILE A 265 15.78 24.54 6.49
CA ILE A 265 16.70 23.62 7.17
C ILE A 265 18.14 23.88 6.73
N VAL A 266 18.39 23.99 5.43
CA VAL A 266 19.71 24.35 4.87
C VAL A 266 20.21 25.66 5.48
N ALA A 267 19.37 26.69 5.49
CA ALA A 267 19.72 28.00 6.03
C ALA A 267 19.96 27.99 7.56
N ALA A 268 19.25 27.13 8.30
CA ALA A 268 19.41 26.97 9.74
C ALA A 268 20.66 26.18 10.10
N LEU A 269 21.02 25.14 9.32
CA LEU A 269 22.23 24.35 9.53
C LEU A 269 23.50 25.12 9.13
N GLY A 270 23.39 26.09 8.21
CA GLY A 270 24.53 26.91 7.77
C GLY A 270 25.59 26.13 7.00
N LYS A 271 25.23 24.95 6.48
CA LYS A 271 26.08 24.07 5.67
C LYS A 271 25.64 24.12 4.21
N PRO A 272 26.54 23.95 3.23
CA PRO A 272 26.14 23.79 1.85
C PRO A 272 25.29 22.51 1.69
N PRO A 273 24.26 22.49 0.81
CA PRO A 273 23.38 21.33 0.64
C PRO A 273 24.10 20.00 0.38
N SER A 274 25.26 20.03 -0.28
CA SER A 274 26.08 18.84 -0.57
C SER A 274 26.75 18.21 0.66
N GLU A 275 26.87 18.94 1.76
CA GLU A 275 27.50 18.47 3.01
C GLU A 275 26.47 18.12 4.10
N ILE A 276 25.18 18.36 3.84
CA ILE A 276 24.11 18.02 4.80
C ILE A 276 23.78 16.55 4.65
N SER A 277 24.03 15.77 5.71
CA SER A 277 23.72 14.35 5.74
C SER A 277 22.24 14.08 6.06
N SER A 278 21.76 12.88 5.73
CA SER A 278 20.43 12.43 6.14
C SER A 278 20.23 12.50 7.67
N ASP A 279 21.28 12.22 8.44
CA ASP A 279 21.25 12.29 9.91
C ASP A 279 21.10 13.73 10.41
N ASP A 280 21.69 14.71 9.73
CA ASP A 280 21.50 16.13 10.07
C ASP A 280 20.02 16.52 9.93
N TYR A 281 19.36 16.08 8.84
CA TYR A 281 17.93 16.28 8.64
C TYR A 281 17.08 15.59 9.71
N LEU A 282 17.34 14.31 9.98
CA LEU A 282 16.57 13.55 10.96
C LEU A 282 16.67 14.18 12.35
N ARG A 283 17.89 14.52 12.81
CA ARG A 283 18.08 15.22 14.10
C ARG A 283 17.38 16.57 14.12
N PHE A 284 17.42 17.32 13.01
CA PHE A 284 16.75 18.61 12.93
C PHE A 284 15.24 18.49 13.12
N LEU A 285 14.61 17.53 12.43
CA LEU A 285 13.18 17.30 12.45
C LEU A 285 12.72 16.68 13.80
N GLU A 286 13.43 15.69 14.31
CA GLU A 286 13.14 15.03 15.59
C GLU A 286 13.19 16.03 16.75
N GLY A 287 14.26 16.84 16.83
CA GLY A 287 14.44 17.82 17.90
C GLY A 287 13.38 18.93 17.93
N ARG A 288 12.49 18.99 16.93
CA ARG A 288 11.45 20.04 16.79
C ARG A 288 10.05 19.46 16.63
N HIS A 289 9.88 18.15 16.83
CA HIS A 289 8.60 17.46 16.65
C HIS A 289 7.99 17.68 15.25
N LEU A 290 8.83 17.88 14.22
CA LEU A 290 8.41 18.01 12.82
C LEU A 290 8.33 16.63 12.14
N ALA A 291 7.94 15.61 12.90
CA ALA A 291 7.81 14.26 12.38
C ALA A 291 6.57 14.16 11.47
N PRO A 292 6.61 13.33 10.41
CA PRO A 292 5.41 12.90 9.72
C PRO A 292 4.41 12.29 10.71
N ARG A 293 3.13 12.38 10.38
CA ARG A 293 2.05 12.02 11.32
C ARG A 293 1.09 11.01 10.72
N VAL A 294 0.61 10.12 11.58
CA VAL A 294 -0.46 9.18 11.27
C VAL A 294 -1.74 9.71 11.89
N LEU A 295 -2.74 9.94 11.06
CA LEU A 295 -4.04 10.48 11.46
C LEU A 295 -5.10 9.38 11.33
N PHE A 296 -6.01 9.34 12.28
CA PHE A 296 -7.17 8.44 12.27
C PHE A 296 -8.42 9.29 12.12
N PRO A 297 -8.96 9.46 10.90
CA PRO A 297 -10.12 10.33 10.67
C PRO A 297 -11.34 9.95 11.53
N SER A 298 -11.51 8.65 11.81
CA SER A 298 -12.56 8.09 12.69
C SER A 298 -12.25 8.19 14.19
N GLY A 299 -11.06 8.69 14.57
CA GLY A 299 -10.60 8.84 15.95
C GLY A 299 -10.07 7.58 16.62
N LYS A 300 -10.11 6.40 15.96
CA LYS A 300 -9.57 5.15 16.51
C LYS A 300 -8.79 4.36 15.45
N PRO A 301 -7.63 3.77 15.81
CA PRO A 301 -6.92 2.90 14.89
C PRO A 301 -7.75 1.64 14.63
N ARG A 302 -7.99 1.35 13.34
CA ARG A 302 -8.65 0.12 12.90
C ARG A 302 -7.62 -0.82 12.27
N ARG A 303 -7.52 -2.03 12.82
CA ARG A 303 -6.60 -3.06 12.33
C ARG A 303 -7.38 -4.22 11.74
N VAL A 304 -7.17 -4.46 10.45
CA VAL A 304 -7.76 -5.58 9.72
C VAL A 304 -6.67 -6.54 9.26
N ASN A 305 -6.63 -7.74 9.84
CA ASN A 305 -5.75 -8.82 9.39
C ASN A 305 -6.41 -9.61 8.26
N ARG A 306 -5.63 -9.98 7.24
CA ARG A 306 -6.16 -10.65 6.04
C ARG A 306 -5.64 -12.07 5.95
N PHE A 307 -6.52 -13.05 5.78
CA PHE A 307 -6.13 -14.45 5.67
C PHE A 307 -6.72 -15.13 4.42
N ALA A 308 -6.14 -16.26 4.04
CA ALA A 308 -6.78 -17.21 3.15
C ALA A 308 -6.89 -18.56 3.84
N PHE A 309 -7.89 -19.35 3.48
CA PHE A 309 -8.06 -20.69 4.01
C PHE A 309 -8.43 -21.65 2.89
N VAL A 310 -7.60 -22.68 2.71
CA VAL A 310 -7.85 -23.69 1.69
C VAL A 310 -8.88 -24.67 2.18
N ILE A 311 -9.94 -24.83 1.39
CA ILE A 311 -10.98 -25.83 1.59
C ILE A 311 -11.01 -26.80 0.42
N HIS A 312 -11.66 -27.94 0.62
CA HIS A 312 -12.02 -28.84 -0.45
C HIS A 312 -13.40 -29.43 -0.15
N PRO A 313 -14.15 -29.84 -1.19
CA PRO A 313 -15.42 -30.53 -0.97
C PRO A 313 -15.16 -31.85 -0.24
N LEU A 314 -15.81 -32.04 0.92
CA LEU A 314 -15.75 -33.30 1.68
C LEU A 314 -16.49 -34.44 0.96
N THR A 315 -17.49 -34.12 0.15
CA THR A 315 -18.29 -35.09 -0.63
C THR A 315 -18.60 -34.54 -2.02
N GLN A 316 -18.95 -35.43 -2.96
CA GLN A 316 -19.42 -35.02 -4.30
C GLN A 316 -20.70 -34.17 -4.24
N ALA A 317 -21.53 -34.31 -3.21
CA ALA A 317 -22.72 -33.48 -3.02
C ALA A 317 -22.36 -32.01 -2.77
N HIS A 318 -21.21 -31.74 -2.13
CA HIS A 318 -20.75 -30.36 -1.88
C HIS A 318 -20.27 -29.65 -3.14
N LEU A 319 -19.76 -30.39 -4.15
CA LEU A 319 -19.41 -29.82 -5.46
C LEU A 319 -20.61 -29.16 -6.16
N ARG A 320 -21.82 -29.67 -5.94
CA ARG A 320 -23.07 -29.16 -6.56
C ARG A 320 -23.57 -27.87 -5.94
N ARG A 321 -23.13 -27.53 -4.73
CA ARG A 321 -23.54 -26.29 -4.02
C ARG A 321 -22.69 -25.08 -4.38
N VAL A 322 -21.63 -25.27 -5.16
CA VAL A 322 -20.79 -24.19 -5.67
C VAL A 322 -21.50 -23.56 -6.86
N LYS A 323 -21.96 -22.30 -6.74
CA LYS A 323 -22.77 -21.62 -7.79
C LYS A 323 -22.11 -21.62 -9.18
N SER A 324 -20.77 -21.55 -9.26
CA SER A 324 -20.03 -21.60 -10.52
C SER A 324 -19.97 -22.99 -11.17
N LEU A 325 -20.24 -24.06 -10.40
CA LEU A 325 -20.32 -25.45 -10.87
C LEU A 325 -21.76 -25.97 -10.95
N ASP A 326 -22.73 -25.23 -10.41
CA ASP A 326 -24.16 -25.58 -10.41
C ASP A 326 -24.66 -25.80 -11.85
N PHE A 327 -24.28 -24.92 -12.79
CA PHE A 327 -24.64 -25.05 -14.20
C PHE A 327 -24.08 -26.34 -14.84
N ALA A 328 -22.82 -26.69 -14.58
CA ALA A 328 -22.22 -27.94 -15.06
C ALA A 328 -22.84 -29.18 -14.39
N SER A 329 -23.25 -29.07 -13.12
CA SER A 329 -23.82 -30.18 -12.35
C SER A 329 -25.28 -30.51 -12.70
N ARG A 330 -26.02 -29.56 -13.30
CA ARG A 330 -27.41 -29.75 -13.75
C ARG A 330 -27.52 -30.50 -15.08
N VAL A 331 -26.50 -30.41 -15.92
CA VAL A 331 -26.48 -31.04 -17.27
C VAL A 331 -25.94 -32.47 -17.23
N VAL A 332 -25.16 -32.84 -16.21
CA VAL A 332 -24.48 -34.14 -16.14
C VAL A 332 -25.32 -35.20 -15.41
N PRO A 333 -25.75 -36.29 -16.08
CA PRO A 333 -26.50 -37.38 -15.45
C PRO A 333 -25.73 -38.04 -14.29
N LYS A 334 -26.43 -38.53 -13.24
CA LYS A 334 -25.82 -39.14 -12.03
C LYS A 334 -24.76 -40.21 -12.33
N ARG A 335 -24.93 -40.98 -13.42
CA ARG A 335 -23.98 -42.01 -13.91
C ARG A 335 -22.60 -41.48 -14.35
N PHE A 336 -22.47 -40.18 -14.62
CA PHE A 336 -21.21 -39.53 -15.03
C PHE A 336 -20.56 -38.69 -13.91
N SER A 337 -21.09 -38.75 -12.68
CA SER A 337 -20.56 -38.02 -11.50
C SER A 337 -19.07 -38.29 -11.23
N SER A 338 -18.62 -39.54 -11.40
CA SER A 338 -17.22 -39.95 -11.26
C SER A 338 -16.29 -39.37 -12.34
N ALA A 339 -16.82 -39.02 -13.51
CA ALA A 339 -16.08 -38.33 -14.56
C ALA A 339 -16.01 -36.83 -14.30
N LEU A 340 -17.12 -36.23 -13.83
CA LEU A 340 -17.15 -34.84 -13.38
C LEU A 340 -16.17 -34.59 -12.23
N GLU A 341 -16.12 -35.49 -11.24
CA GLU A 341 -15.17 -35.40 -10.13
C GLU A 341 -13.72 -35.40 -10.59
N ARG A 342 -13.38 -36.22 -11.60
CA ARG A 342 -12.06 -36.21 -12.23
C ARG A 342 -11.77 -34.89 -12.92
N ILE A 343 -12.69 -34.39 -13.74
CA ILE A 343 -12.54 -33.12 -14.47
C ILE A 343 -12.34 -31.95 -13.48
N VAL A 344 -13.18 -31.88 -12.44
CA VAL A 344 -13.09 -30.82 -11.44
C VAL A 344 -11.81 -30.95 -10.61
N ALA A 345 -11.28 -32.16 -10.39
CA ALA A 345 -9.97 -32.33 -9.75
C ALA A 345 -8.83 -31.65 -10.54
N TYR A 346 -8.95 -31.47 -11.86
CA TYR A 346 -8.00 -30.72 -12.69
C TYR A 346 -8.27 -29.21 -12.77
N SER A 347 -9.37 -28.72 -12.17
CA SER A 347 -9.67 -27.30 -12.21
C SER A 347 -8.65 -26.49 -11.39
N PRO A 348 -8.28 -25.28 -11.85
CA PRO A 348 -7.48 -24.38 -11.03
C PRO A 348 -8.23 -24.03 -9.72
N PRO A 349 -7.51 -23.64 -8.66
CA PRO A 349 -8.15 -23.15 -7.44
C PRO A 349 -8.93 -21.87 -7.73
N PHE A 350 -10.00 -21.64 -6.99
CA PHE A 350 -10.81 -20.42 -7.09
C PHE A 350 -11.37 -20.00 -5.74
N VAL A 351 -11.72 -18.73 -5.63
CA VAL A 351 -12.36 -18.18 -4.43
C VAL A 351 -13.78 -18.74 -4.33
N TYR A 352 -14.04 -19.50 -3.28
CA TYR A 352 -15.36 -20.02 -2.96
C TYR A 352 -16.22 -18.95 -2.29
N SER A 353 -15.66 -18.25 -1.30
CA SER A 353 -16.35 -17.19 -0.58
C SER A 353 -15.36 -16.20 0.05
N ARG A 354 -15.83 -14.99 0.32
CA ARG A 354 -15.14 -14.01 1.17
C ARG A 354 -15.71 -14.09 2.58
N VAL A 355 -14.82 -14.05 3.57
CA VAL A 355 -15.15 -13.99 4.99
C VAL A 355 -14.91 -12.57 5.48
N SER A 356 -15.88 -12.01 6.19
CA SER A 356 -15.81 -10.67 6.80
C SER A 356 -16.56 -10.65 8.12
N GLY A 357 -16.38 -9.60 8.92
CA GLY A 357 -17.10 -9.41 10.18
C GLY A 357 -16.50 -10.15 11.38
N ILE A 358 -15.29 -10.71 11.26
CA ILE A 358 -14.58 -11.28 12.40
C ILE A 358 -13.98 -10.14 13.21
N ARG A 359 -14.27 -10.09 14.51
CA ARG A 359 -13.73 -9.09 15.44
C ARG A 359 -13.33 -9.76 16.74
N SER A 360 -12.13 -9.47 17.22
CA SER A 360 -11.65 -9.93 18.52
C SER A 360 -12.23 -9.08 19.65
N PRO A 361 -12.19 -9.56 20.92
CA PRO A 361 -12.57 -8.76 22.08
C PRO A 361 -11.78 -7.44 22.21
N GLN A 362 -10.55 -7.41 21.69
CA GLN A 362 -9.69 -6.22 21.66
C GLN A 362 -10.00 -5.28 20.48
N GLY A 363 -11.01 -5.60 19.66
CA GLY A 363 -11.43 -4.78 18.52
C GLY A 363 -10.63 -4.99 17.23
N VAL A 364 -9.68 -5.93 17.20
CA VAL A 364 -8.94 -6.28 15.97
C VAL A 364 -9.85 -7.06 15.04
N GLU A 365 -9.90 -6.67 13.78
CA GLU A 365 -10.73 -7.32 12.78
C GLU A 365 -9.94 -8.32 11.94
N ALA A 366 -10.65 -9.28 11.37
CA ALA A 366 -10.11 -10.17 10.35
C ALA A 366 -11.08 -10.33 9.18
N GLU A 367 -10.52 -10.41 7.99
CA GLU A 367 -11.23 -10.77 6.77
C GLU A 367 -10.39 -11.74 5.95
N GLY A 368 -11.02 -12.48 5.04
CA GLY A 368 -10.26 -13.43 4.26
C GLY A 368 -11.03 -14.10 3.14
N TRP A 369 -10.39 -15.09 2.54
CA TRP A 369 -10.92 -15.84 1.41
C TRP A 369 -10.88 -17.33 1.68
N LEU A 370 -12.01 -17.99 1.45
CA LEU A 370 -12.06 -19.44 1.33
C LEU A 370 -11.71 -19.80 -0.11
N ILE A 371 -10.61 -20.52 -0.30
CA ILE A 371 -10.13 -20.94 -1.61
C ILE A 371 -10.35 -22.44 -1.73
N THR A 372 -11.15 -22.87 -2.71
CA THR A 372 -11.40 -24.30 -2.90
C THR A 372 -10.43 -24.90 -3.90
N LEU A 373 -9.97 -26.11 -3.60
CA LEU A 373 -9.38 -27.01 -4.59
C LEU A 373 -10.51 -27.82 -5.24
N GLY A 374 -10.40 -28.10 -6.54
CA GLY A 374 -11.41 -28.89 -7.24
C GLY A 374 -11.35 -30.40 -6.96
N GLY A 375 -10.34 -30.87 -6.22
CA GLY A 375 -10.19 -32.28 -5.86
C GLY A 375 -10.98 -32.66 -4.61
N THR A 376 -11.70 -33.79 -4.65
CA THR A 376 -12.22 -34.46 -3.46
C THR A 376 -11.11 -35.23 -2.73
N PRO A 377 -11.29 -35.68 -1.47
CA PRO A 377 -10.30 -36.51 -0.76
C PRO A 377 -9.87 -37.74 -1.56
N LYS A 378 -10.84 -38.43 -2.18
CA LYS A 378 -10.57 -39.61 -3.02
C LYS A 378 -9.64 -39.26 -4.18
N GLN A 379 -9.88 -38.14 -4.87
CA GLN A 379 -9.01 -37.71 -5.95
C GLN A 379 -7.64 -37.28 -5.43
N LEU A 380 -7.58 -36.49 -4.35
CA LEU A 380 -6.31 -36.04 -3.78
C LEU A 380 -5.42 -37.20 -3.30
N LEU A 381 -6.00 -38.32 -2.88
CA LEU A 381 -5.30 -39.57 -2.53
C LEU A 381 -4.89 -40.42 -3.73
N ALA A 382 -5.64 -40.34 -4.83
CA ALA A 382 -5.40 -41.16 -6.02
C ALA A 382 -4.23 -40.64 -6.88
N HIS A 383 -3.73 -39.44 -6.58
CA HIS A 383 -2.62 -38.81 -7.30
C HIS A 383 -1.37 -38.70 -6.41
N ASP A 384 -0.21 -38.60 -7.05
CA ASP A 384 1.06 -38.31 -6.37
C ASP A 384 0.98 -37.00 -5.55
N PRO A 385 1.65 -36.89 -4.38
CA PRO A 385 1.64 -35.67 -3.56
C PRO A 385 1.96 -34.38 -4.32
N GLU A 386 2.83 -34.41 -5.34
CA GLU A 386 3.18 -33.25 -6.16
C GLU A 386 1.96 -32.68 -6.92
N PHE A 387 0.99 -33.53 -7.30
CA PHE A 387 -0.28 -33.09 -7.87
C PHE A 387 -1.02 -32.13 -6.94
N THR A 388 -1.05 -32.44 -5.64
CA THR A 388 -1.69 -31.62 -4.63
C THR A 388 -0.85 -30.38 -4.32
N TYR A 389 0.48 -30.51 -4.24
CA TYR A 389 1.40 -29.39 -4.01
C TYR A 389 1.25 -28.30 -5.08
N ARG A 390 1.21 -28.65 -6.38
CA ARG A 390 1.04 -27.66 -7.46
C ARG A 390 -0.23 -26.83 -7.31
N ARG A 391 -1.32 -27.46 -6.85
CA ARG A 391 -2.60 -26.77 -6.59
C ARG A 391 -2.56 -25.88 -5.37
N LEU A 392 -1.94 -26.36 -4.30
CA LEU A 392 -1.74 -25.56 -3.09
C LEU A 392 -0.84 -24.34 -3.37
N LEU A 393 0.19 -24.49 -4.19
CA LEU A 393 1.02 -23.36 -4.62
C LEU A 393 0.27 -22.39 -5.54
N ALA A 394 -0.62 -22.88 -6.40
CA ALA A 394 -1.50 -22.02 -7.18
C ALA A 394 -2.51 -21.25 -6.29
N ALA A 395 -3.03 -21.90 -5.24
CA ALA A 395 -3.89 -21.27 -4.24
C ALA A 395 -3.11 -20.23 -3.43
N ALA A 396 -1.86 -20.53 -3.04
CA ALA A 396 -0.97 -19.58 -2.36
C ALA A 396 -0.73 -18.32 -3.21
N ARG A 397 -0.40 -18.47 -4.50
CA ARG A 397 -0.27 -17.34 -5.44
C ARG A 397 -1.56 -16.56 -5.64
N MET A 398 -2.72 -17.21 -5.52
CA MET A 398 -4.02 -16.52 -5.58
C MET A 398 -4.27 -15.72 -4.30
N ALA A 399 -4.05 -16.34 -3.14
CA ALA A 399 -4.15 -15.70 -1.83
C ALA A 399 -3.21 -14.51 -1.71
N GLU A 400 -1.97 -14.63 -2.21
CA GLU A 400 -1.02 -13.53 -2.32
C GLU A 400 -1.63 -12.36 -3.08
N ARG A 401 -2.14 -12.59 -4.30
CA ARG A 401 -2.76 -11.54 -5.15
C ARG A 401 -4.02 -10.90 -4.56
N LEU A 402 -4.74 -11.62 -3.70
CA LEU A 402 -5.90 -11.10 -2.97
C LEU A 402 -5.48 -10.23 -1.78
N GLY A 403 -4.22 -10.33 -1.35
CA GLY A 403 -3.63 -9.59 -0.25
C GLY A 403 -3.75 -10.28 1.11
N ALA A 404 -3.92 -11.60 1.11
CA ALA A 404 -3.86 -12.42 2.32
C ALA A 404 -2.44 -12.46 2.89
N GLN A 405 -2.30 -12.25 4.19
CA GLN A 405 -1.01 -12.24 4.90
C GLN A 405 -0.55 -13.64 5.29
N ILE A 406 -1.48 -14.59 5.38
CA ILE A 406 -1.24 -15.99 5.73
C ILE A 406 -2.29 -16.87 5.06
N MET A 407 -1.92 -18.10 4.70
CA MET A 407 -2.85 -19.10 4.22
C MET A 407 -2.86 -20.34 5.14
N GLY A 408 -4.05 -20.69 5.61
CA GLY A 408 -4.28 -21.94 6.36
C GLY A 408 -4.58 -23.11 5.43
N LEU A 409 -4.00 -24.27 5.72
CA LEU A 409 -4.28 -25.54 5.04
C LEU A 409 -5.35 -26.31 5.82
N GLY A 410 -6.54 -26.44 5.23
CA GLY A 410 -7.67 -27.12 5.86
C GLY A 410 -7.70 -28.62 5.60
N ALA A 411 -8.23 -29.37 6.57
CA ALA A 411 -8.67 -30.75 6.44
C ALA A 411 -7.65 -31.66 5.72
N PHE A 412 -8.00 -32.24 4.58
CA PHE A 412 -7.14 -33.22 3.91
C PHE A 412 -5.87 -32.59 3.33
N THR A 413 -5.91 -31.29 2.99
CA THR A 413 -4.77 -30.59 2.39
C THR A 413 -3.57 -30.39 3.32
N LYS A 414 -3.77 -30.54 4.64
CA LYS A 414 -2.69 -30.53 5.63
C LYS A 414 -2.11 -31.92 5.93
N VAL A 415 -2.71 -33.00 5.44
CA VAL A 415 -2.27 -34.40 5.71
C VAL A 415 -1.62 -35.03 4.47
N VAL A 416 -1.89 -34.50 3.28
CA VAL A 416 -1.26 -34.98 2.04
C VAL A 416 0.23 -34.66 2.01
N GLY A 417 1.04 -35.70 1.80
CA GLY A 417 2.49 -35.59 1.67
C GLY A 417 3.18 -35.38 3.01
N ASP A 418 3.91 -34.28 3.17
CA ASP A 418 4.78 -34.00 4.32
C ASP A 418 4.17 -33.03 5.34
N ALA A 419 2.87 -33.16 5.59
CA ALA A 419 2.11 -32.31 6.49
C ALA A 419 2.21 -30.79 6.19
N GLY A 420 2.42 -30.44 4.92
CA GLY A 420 2.49 -29.04 4.45
C GLY A 420 3.88 -28.40 4.55
N VAL A 421 4.93 -29.13 4.93
CA VAL A 421 6.31 -28.62 5.00
C VAL A 421 6.79 -28.18 3.62
N THR A 422 6.56 -28.99 2.57
CA THR A 422 6.94 -28.65 1.19
C THR A 422 6.19 -27.42 0.71
N VAL A 423 4.90 -27.32 1.03
CA VAL A 423 4.07 -26.17 0.64
C VAL A 423 4.56 -24.91 1.36
N ALA A 424 4.85 -24.98 2.66
CA ALA A 424 5.37 -23.86 3.43
C ALA A 424 6.73 -23.36 2.89
N LYS A 425 7.62 -24.26 2.46
CA LYS A 425 8.92 -23.90 1.88
C LYS A 425 8.82 -23.28 0.47
N ARG A 426 7.83 -23.68 -0.32
CA ARG A 426 7.70 -23.27 -1.74
C ARG A 426 6.66 -22.16 -1.98
N ALA A 427 5.75 -21.92 -1.04
CA ALA A 427 4.68 -20.94 -1.19
C ALA A 427 5.21 -19.50 -1.18
N THR A 428 4.50 -18.62 -1.86
CA THR A 428 4.84 -17.18 -1.91
C THR A 428 4.33 -16.41 -0.71
N ILE A 429 3.54 -17.04 0.16
CA ILE A 429 2.99 -16.46 1.39
C ILE A 429 3.16 -17.42 2.57
N PRO A 430 3.18 -16.91 3.81
CA PRO A 430 3.20 -17.75 5.01
C PRO A 430 2.09 -18.80 5.03
N ILE A 431 2.45 -20.03 5.42
CA ILE A 431 1.55 -21.18 5.48
C ILE A 431 1.42 -21.67 6.92
N THR A 432 0.20 -22.04 7.32
CA THR A 432 -0.05 -22.73 8.59
C THR A 432 -0.96 -23.93 8.39
N THR A 433 -0.73 -25.00 9.16
CA THR A 433 -1.63 -26.16 9.22
C THR A 433 -2.70 -26.02 10.29
N GLY A 434 -2.55 -25.04 11.21
CA GLY A 434 -3.42 -24.88 12.36
C GLY A 434 -3.35 -26.03 13.39
N ASN A 435 -2.38 -26.93 13.29
CA ASN A 435 -2.31 -28.12 14.15
C ASN A 435 -2.07 -27.77 15.62
N SER A 436 -1.20 -26.80 15.93
CA SER A 436 -0.95 -26.38 17.32
C SER A 436 -2.21 -25.84 18.00
N TYR A 437 -3.02 -25.05 17.28
CA TYR A 437 -4.30 -24.56 17.79
C TYR A 437 -5.32 -25.70 17.94
N SER A 438 -5.38 -26.61 16.96
CA SER A 438 -6.29 -27.77 17.01
C SER A 438 -5.97 -28.71 18.18
N ALA A 439 -4.69 -29.00 18.41
CA ALA A 439 -4.23 -29.82 19.54
C ALA A 439 -4.55 -29.16 20.89
N SER A 440 -4.26 -27.86 21.01
CA SER A 440 -4.57 -27.09 22.22
C SER A 440 -6.08 -27.08 22.50
N GLY A 441 -6.90 -26.84 21.48
CA GLY A 441 -8.36 -26.87 21.59
C GLY A 441 -8.90 -28.24 22.00
N ALA A 442 -8.33 -29.33 21.48
CA ALA A 442 -8.70 -30.69 21.87
C ALA A 442 -8.36 -30.97 23.35
N LEU A 443 -7.19 -30.51 23.83
CA LEU A 443 -6.80 -30.64 25.24
C LEU A 443 -7.70 -29.82 26.17
N TRP A 444 -8.05 -28.59 25.78
CA TRP A 444 -9.00 -27.76 26.55
C TRP A 444 -10.39 -28.38 26.60
N ALA A 445 -10.89 -28.90 25.48
CA ALA A 445 -12.18 -29.59 25.42
C ALA A 445 -12.18 -30.87 26.26
N ALA A 446 -11.09 -31.65 26.21
CA ALA A 446 -10.93 -32.85 27.03
C ALA A 446 -10.89 -32.52 28.53
N GLN A 447 -10.19 -31.45 28.92
CA GLN A 447 -10.15 -30.98 30.31
C GLN A 447 -11.55 -30.56 30.80
N ASP A 448 -12.29 -29.77 30.01
CA ASP A 448 -13.65 -29.34 30.35
C ASP A 448 -14.60 -30.54 30.47
N ALA A 449 -14.52 -31.49 29.53
CA ALA A 449 -15.32 -32.72 29.57
C ALA A 449 -15.02 -33.56 30.82
N ALA A 450 -13.74 -33.80 31.14
CA ALA A 450 -13.33 -34.60 32.29
C ALA A 450 -13.82 -34.00 33.63
N ARG A 451 -13.81 -32.65 33.74
CA ARG A 451 -14.38 -31.95 34.90
C ARG A 451 -15.90 -32.12 34.99
N ARG A 452 -16.63 -31.89 33.89
CA ARG A 452 -18.10 -31.95 33.88
C ARG A 452 -18.65 -33.35 34.11
N MET A 453 -17.93 -34.37 33.65
CA MET A 453 -18.31 -35.77 33.83
C MET A 453 -17.96 -36.33 35.21
N GLY A 454 -17.32 -35.54 36.09
CA GLY A 454 -16.89 -36.01 37.41
C GLY A 454 -15.81 -37.09 37.35
N LEU A 455 -15.06 -37.18 36.25
CA LEU A 455 -14.01 -38.19 36.05
C LEU A 455 -12.72 -37.87 36.80
N LEU A 456 -12.61 -36.66 37.37
CA LEU A 456 -11.43 -36.19 38.08
C LEU A 456 -11.77 -35.96 39.55
N THR A 457 -11.03 -36.60 40.45
CA THR A 457 -11.04 -36.25 41.87
C THR A 457 -10.09 -35.07 42.08
N ILE A 458 -10.66 -33.89 42.37
CA ILE A 458 -9.91 -32.69 42.69
C ILE A 458 -9.69 -32.67 44.21
N SER A 459 -8.43 -32.64 44.64
CA SER A 459 -8.09 -32.54 46.05
C SER A 459 -8.44 -31.14 46.60
N PRO A 460 -8.56 -30.97 47.94
CA PRO A 460 -8.90 -29.68 48.55
C PRO A 460 -7.98 -28.51 48.19
N ASP A 461 -6.73 -28.79 47.79
CA ASP A 461 -5.74 -27.81 47.33
C ASP A 461 -5.81 -27.53 45.82
N GLY A 462 -6.86 -28.01 45.12
CA GLY A 462 -7.12 -27.75 43.71
C GLY A 462 -6.30 -28.60 42.73
N LYS A 463 -5.60 -29.64 43.21
CA LYS A 463 -4.78 -30.53 42.37
C LYS A 463 -5.58 -31.75 41.91
N VAL A 464 -5.10 -32.38 40.85
CA VAL A 464 -5.67 -33.63 40.32
C VAL A 464 -4.57 -34.67 40.29
N GLY A 465 -4.81 -35.82 40.92
CA GLY A 465 -3.90 -36.97 40.83
C GLY A 465 -3.90 -37.52 39.41
N GLY A 466 -2.73 -37.57 38.77
CA GLY A 466 -2.61 -38.07 37.40
C GLY A 466 -1.16 -38.31 36.99
N LYS A 467 -0.97 -38.99 35.86
CA LYS A 467 0.34 -39.15 35.23
C LYS A 467 0.50 -38.08 34.14
N ALA A 468 1.55 -37.27 34.24
CA ALA A 468 1.91 -36.31 33.20
C ALA A 468 2.82 -37.00 32.17
N MET A 469 2.52 -36.80 30.88
CA MET A 469 3.42 -37.16 29.78
C MET A 469 4.04 -35.87 29.24
N VAL A 470 5.37 -35.78 29.25
CA VAL A 470 6.10 -34.68 28.62
C VAL A 470 6.41 -35.11 27.19
N VAL A 471 5.86 -34.39 26.21
CA VAL A 471 6.16 -34.59 24.80
C VAL A 471 7.14 -33.49 24.39
N GLY A 472 8.38 -33.89 24.10
CA GLY A 472 9.48 -33.01 23.68
C GLY A 472 9.62 -32.95 22.17
#